data_AF-A0A0L0MGP7-F1
#
_entry.id   AF-A0A0L0MGP7-F1
#
_cell.length_a   1.000
_cell.length_b   1.000
_cell.length_c   1.000
_cell.angle_alpha   90.00
_cell.angle_beta   90.00
_cell.angle_gamma   90.00
#
_symmetry.space_group_name_H-M   'P 1'
#
loop_
_entity.id
_entity.type
_entity.pdbx_description
1 polymer ?
#
loop_
_entity_poly.entity_id
_entity_poly.type
_entity_poly.pdbx_seq_one_letter_code
_entity_poly.pdbx_strand_id
1 'polypeptide(L)'
;MPRTSQHPKGETFNFRIDPALKAAFTAATEADDKPAAQVLRDFMLTYVKQKEGRAFAAEAHRQSLAIAARSREPGSDDHASLRELEALVDEDDFADEWKA
;
A
#
# COMPACT_ATOMS: atom_id res chain seq x y z
N MET A 1 -44.32 -4.95 -13.03
CA MET A 1 -43.06 -5.17 -12.30
C MET A 1 -42.20 -3.92 -12.44
N PRO A 2 -41.86 -3.18 -11.37
CA PRO A 2 -40.96 -2.04 -11.49
C PRO A 2 -39.52 -2.54 -11.62
N ARG A 3 -38.81 -2.10 -12.67
CA ARG A 3 -37.38 -2.36 -12.84
C ARG A 3 -36.61 -1.25 -12.13
N THR A 4 -36.20 -1.48 -10.89
CA THR A 4 -35.29 -0.60 -10.16
C THR A 4 -33.90 -0.76 -10.77
N SER A 5 -33.58 0.00 -11.82
CA SER A 5 -32.18 0.19 -12.22
C SER A 5 -31.54 1.17 -11.24
N GLN A 6 -31.14 0.68 -10.07
CA GLN A 6 -30.14 1.38 -9.24
C GLN A 6 -28.78 1.24 -9.94
N HIS A 7 -28.57 2.02 -11.00
CA HIS A 7 -27.21 2.45 -11.30
C HIS A 7 -26.95 3.61 -10.33
N PRO A 8 -26.04 3.48 -9.35
CA PRO A 8 -25.68 4.60 -8.49
C PRO A 8 -25.26 5.77 -9.37
N LYS A 9 -25.80 6.96 -9.10
CA LYS A 9 -25.45 8.18 -9.84
C LYS A 9 -23.94 8.37 -9.75
N GLY A 10 -23.26 8.29 -10.88
CA GLY A 10 -21.84 8.61 -10.95
C GLY A 10 -21.62 10.08 -10.58
N GLU A 11 -20.55 10.36 -9.86
CA GLU A 11 -20.10 11.71 -9.56
C GLU A 11 -19.30 12.26 -10.76
N THR A 12 -19.50 13.54 -11.08
CA THR A 12 -18.83 14.20 -12.22
C THR A 12 -17.70 15.08 -11.72
N PHE A 13 -16.48 14.85 -12.23
CA PHE A 13 -15.30 15.64 -11.92
C PHE A 13 -14.87 16.47 -13.15
N ASN A 14 -14.92 17.80 -13.05
CA ASN A 14 -14.58 18.71 -14.14
C ASN A 14 -13.15 19.25 -13.94
N PHE A 15 -12.29 19.09 -14.94
CA PHE A 15 -10.91 19.57 -14.93
C PHE A 15 -10.64 20.49 -16.12
N ARG A 16 -9.77 21.48 -15.90
CA ARG A 16 -9.15 22.24 -16.99
C ARG A 16 -7.78 21.66 -17.23
N ILE A 17 -7.51 21.28 -18.47
CA ILE A 17 -6.22 20.76 -18.92
C ILE A 17 -5.71 21.61 -20.06
N ASP A 18 -4.40 21.63 -20.22
CA ASP A 18 -3.76 22.28 -21.37
C ASP A 18 -4.27 21.66 -22.69
N PRO A 19 -4.57 22.47 -23.72
CA PRO A 19 -5.05 21.97 -25.00
C PRO A 19 -4.10 20.97 -25.68
N ALA A 20 -2.79 21.17 -25.56
CA ALA A 20 -1.79 20.26 -26.13
C ALA A 20 -1.80 18.92 -25.39
N LEU A 21 -1.96 18.94 -24.06
CA LEU A 21 -2.10 17.73 -23.25
C LEU A 21 -3.36 16.95 -23.61
N LYS A 22 -4.49 17.64 -23.85
CA LYS A 22 -5.73 17.01 -24.31
C LYS A 22 -5.50 16.27 -25.64
N ALA A 23 -4.86 16.93 -26.61
CA ALA A 23 -4.62 16.34 -27.92
C ALA A 23 -3.72 15.10 -27.83
N ALA A 24 -2.62 15.18 -27.08
CA ALA A 24 -1.71 14.07 -26.87
C ALA A 24 -2.40 12.88 -26.16
N PHE A 25 -3.21 13.18 -25.14
CA PHE A 25 -3.94 12.13 -24.40
C PHE A 25 -4.98 11.45 -25.28
N THR A 26 -5.77 12.21 -26.05
CA THR A 26 -6.73 11.64 -26.99
C THR A 26 -6.05 10.73 -28.01
N ALA A 27 -4.97 11.20 -28.64
CA ALA A 27 -4.22 10.40 -29.61
C ALA A 27 -3.67 9.10 -29.02
N ALA A 28 -3.17 9.13 -27.78
CA ALA A 28 -2.71 7.94 -27.08
C ALA A 28 -3.86 6.96 -26.77
N THR A 29 -5.01 7.46 -26.32
CA THR A 29 -6.18 6.63 -26.01
C THR A 29 -6.82 6.01 -27.26
N GLU A 30 -6.77 6.71 -28.41
CA GLU A 30 -7.20 6.21 -29.70
C GLU A 30 -6.27 5.10 -30.21
N ALA A 31 -4.95 5.25 -30.04
CA ALA A 31 -3.99 4.20 -30.40
C ALA A 31 -4.18 2.91 -29.57
N ASP A 32 -4.60 3.06 -28.31
CA ASP A 32 -4.88 1.94 -27.40
C ASP A 32 -6.31 1.38 -27.51
N ASP A 33 -7.16 1.95 -28.39
CA ASP A 33 -8.59 1.64 -28.53
C ASP A 33 -9.36 1.64 -27.19
N LYS A 34 -9.01 2.60 -26.32
CA LYS A 34 -9.60 2.73 -24.97
C LYS A 34 -10.30 4.07 -24.80
N PRO A 35 -11.48 4.09 -24.16
CA PRO A 35 -12.12 5.36 -23.80
C PRO A 35 -11.23 6.19 -22.86
N ALA A 36 -11.02 7.46 -23.20
CA ALA A 36 -10.24 8.41 -22.40
C ALA A 36 -10.68 8.46 -20.92
N ALA A 37 -12.00 8.37 -20.66
CA ALA A 37 -12.55 8.33 -19.31
C ALA A 37 -12.18 7.06 -18.53
N GLN A 38 -12.05 5.92 -19.22
CA GLN A 38 -11.63 4.66 -18.61
C GLN A 38 -10.16 4.71 -18.23
N VAL A 39 -9.30 5.21 -19.13
CA VAL A 39 -7.86 5.39 -18.85
C VAL A 39 -7.65 6.35 -17.67
N LEU A 40 -8.40 7.45 -17.62
CA LEU A 40 -8.33 8.39 -16.51
C LEU A 40 -8.79 7.75 -15.19
N ARG A 41 -9.86 6.96 -15.20
CA ARG A 41 -10.33 6.22 -14.02
C ARG A 41 -9.27 5.25 -13.52
N ASP A 42 -8.66 4.47 -14.41
CA ASP A 42 -7.63 3.49 -14.05
C ASP A 42 -6.36 4.18 -13.51
N PHE A 43 -6.01 5.32 -14.09
CA PHE A 43 -4.93 6.16 -13.57
C PHE A 43 -5.23 6.68 -12.17
N MET A 44 -6.44 7.22 -11.93
CA MET A 44 -6.86 7.70 -10.61
C MET A 44 -6.86 6.57 -9.56
N LEU A 45 -7.38 5.39 -9.91
CA LEU A 45 -7.37 4.21 -9.04
C LEU A 45 -5.94 3.81 -8.66
N THR A 46 -5.05 3.78 -9.64
CA THR A 46 -3.64 3.44 -9.42
C THR A 46 -2.94 4.49 -8.55
N TYR A 47 -3.22 5.78 -8.78
CA TYR A 47 -2.68 6.88 -7.99
C TYR A 47 -3.11 6.80 -6.51
N VAL A 48 -4.40 6.55 -6.25
CA VAL A 48 -4.93 6.38 -4.89
C VAL A 48 -4.29 5.17 -4.21
N LYS A 49 -4.27 4.00 -4.87
CA LYS A 49 -3.63 2.79 -4.33
C LYS A 49 -2.16 3.02 -3.97
N GLN A 50 -1.42 3.73 -4.82
CA GLN A 50 -0.02 4.05 -4.52
C GLN A 50 0.12 5.01 -3.33
N LYS A 51 -0.78 5.97 -3.18
CA LYS A 51 -0.78 6.90 -2.04
C LYS A 51 -1.15 6.20 -0.73
N GLU A 52 -2.17 5.35 -0.76
CA GLU A 52 -2.59 4.53 0.38
C GLU A 52 -1.48 3.54 0.77
N GLY A 53 -0.87 2.85 -0.20
CA GLY A 53 0.25 1.94 0.07
C GLY A 53 1.44 2.66 0.69
N ARG A 54 1.77 3.87 0.23
CA ARG A 54 2.83 4.70 0.84
C ARG A 54 2.47 5.18 2.24
N ALA A 55 1.22 5.58 2.46
CA ALA A 55 0.74 5.99 3.78
C ALA A 55 0.74 4.81 4.77
N PHE A 56 0.30 3.63 4.32
CA PHE A 56 0.33 2.39 5.08
C PHE A 56 1.77 1.98 5.42
N ALA A 57 2.69 1.99 4.45
CA ALA A 57 4.10 1.68 4.70
C ALA A 57 4.75 2.67 5.68
N ALA A 58 4.45 3.96 5.56
CA ALA A 58 4.92 4.97 6.49
C ALA A 58 4.37 4.76 7.91
N GLU A 59 3.09 4.39 8.02
CA GLU A 59 2.45 4.11 9.31
C GLU A 59 2.98 2.81 9.95
N ALA A 60 3.11 1.75 9.18
CA ALA A 60 3.69 0.49 9.62
C ALA A 60 5.15 0.68 10.09
N HIS A 61 5.92 1.52 9.39
CA HIS A 61 7.28 1.86 9.82
C HIS A 61 7.29 2.61 11.16
N ARG A 62 6.37 3.57 11.36
CA ARG A 62 6.23 4.27 12.65
C ARG A 62 5.88 3.31 13.78
N GLN A 63 4.93 2.42 13.55
CA GLN A 63 4.51 1.43 14.55
C GLN A 63 5.62 0.44 14.88
N SER A 64 6.36 -0.02 13.87
CA SER A 64 7.52 -0.91 14.05
C SER A 64 8.61 -0.24 14.90
N LEU A 65 8.92 1.04 14.66
CA LEU A 65 9.89 1.79 15.47
C LEU A 65 9.41 2.00 16.91
N ALA A 66 8.12 2.25 17.14
CA ALA A 66 7.55 2.41 18.48
C ALA A 66 7.63 1.10 19.29
N ILE A 67 7.33 -0.04 18.66
CA ILE A 67 7.47 -1.36 19.28
C ILE A 67 8.95 -1.63 19.59
N ALA A 68 9.85 -1.41 18.63
CA ALA A 68 11.28 -1.60 18.82
C ALA A 68 11.90 -0.68 19.90
N ALA A 69 11.31 0.48 20.15
CA ALA A 69 11.71 1.36 21.25
C ALA A 69 11.27 0.80 22.60
N ARG A 70 10.00 0.37 22.72
CA ARG A 70 9.45 -0.24 23.94
C ARG A 70 10.18 -1.53 24.34
N SER A 71 10.59 -2.32 23.34
CA SER A 71 11.38 -3.54 23.53
C SER A 71 12.78 -3.30 24.09
N ARG A 72 13.33 -2.08 23.98
CA ARG A 72 14.66 -1.73 24.52
C ARG A 72 14.61 -1.18 25.94
N GLU A 73 13.41 -0.94 26.49
CA GLU A 73 13.26 -0.45 27.86
C GLU A 73 13.56 -1.56 28.87
N PRO A 74 14.63 -1.43 29.69
CA PRO A 74 14.97 -2.45 30.67
C PRO A 74 13.87 -2.50 31.75
N GLY A 75 13.17 -3.64 31.81
CA GLY A 75 12.03 -3.86 32.73
C GLY A 75 10.66 -3.95 32.07
N SER A 76 10.57 -3.76 30.74
CA SER A 76 9.38 -4.09 29.97
C SER A 76 9.23 -5.61 29.78
N ASP A 77 8.01 -6.13 29.81
CA ASP A 77 7.72 -7.55 29.52
C ASP A 77 8.25 -7.98 28.13
N ASP A 78 8.23 -7.04 27.16
CA ASP A 78 8.77 -7.27 25.81
C ASP A 78 10.30 -7.44 25.83
N HIS A 79 11.01 -6.70 26.69
CA HIS A 79 12.47 -6.79 26.84
C HIS A 79 12.86 -8.11 27.51
N ALA A 80 12.08 -8.56 28.51
CA ALA A 80 12.27 -9.86 29.14
C ALA A 80 12.07 -11.01 28.13
N SER A 81 11.02 -10.92 27.32
CA SER A 81 10.73 -11.90 26.26
C SER A 81 11.83 -11.95 25.19
N LEU A 82 12.38 -10.80 24.79
CA LEU A 82 13.52 -10.75 23.84
C LEU A 82 14.79 -11.37 24.41
N ARG A 83 15.08 -11.17 25.69
CA ARG A 83 16.22 -11.78 26.37
C ARG A 83 16.07 -13.29 26.51
N GLU A 84 14.85 -13.77 26.73
CA GLU A 84 14.55 -15.20 26.75
C GLU A 84 14.70 -15.82 25.36
N LEU A 85 14.20 -15.17 24.31
CA LEU A 85 14.39 -15.64 22.93
C LEU A 85 15.87 -15.64 22.50
N GLU A 86 16.64 -14.61 22.86
CA GLU A 86 18.08 -14.55 22.59
C GLU A 86 18.82 -15.69 23.30
N ALA A 87 18.46 -15.98 24.56
CA ALA A 87 19.02 -17.11 25.29
C ALA A 87 18.64 -18.47 24.66
N LEU A 88 17.40 -18.64 24.19
CA LEU A 88 16.97 -19.87 23.51
C LEU A 88 17.65 -20.07 22.14
N VAL A 89 17.90 -18.99 21.41
CA VAL A 89 18.63 -19.03 20.13
C VAL A 89 20.12 -19.32 20.33
N ASP A 90 20.70 -18.86 21.44
CA ASP A 90 22.08 -19.20 21.83
C ASP A 90 22.19 -20.61 22.45
N GLU A 91 21.10 -21.16 23.03
CA GLU A 91 21.04 -22.52 23.59
C GLU A 91 20.75 -23.60 22.54
N ASP A 92 20.02 -23.29 21.48
CA ASP A 92 19.94 -24.18 20.32
C ASP A 92 21.29 -24.16 19.57
N ASP A 93 21.99 -25.30 19.57
CA ASP A 93 23.08 -25.64 18.65
C ASP A 93 22.56 -25.73 17.18
N PHE A 94 21.84 -24.71 16.69
CA PHE A 94 21.32 -24.58 15.33
C PHE A 94 22.44 -24.65 14.27
N ALA A 95 23.71 -24.55 14.69
CA ALA A 95 24.90 -24.68 13.87
C ALA A 95 25.23 -26.15 13.48
N ASP A 96 24.79 -27.15 14.25
CA ASP A 96 25.16 -28.55 14.03
C ASP A 96 24.22 -29.29 13.07
N GLU A 97 22.96 -28.84 12.92
CA GLU A 97 21.95 -29.52 12.09
C GLU A 97 22.07 -29.22 10.58
N TRP A 98 22.65 -28.08 10.19
CA TRP A 98 22.77 -27.67 8.78
C TRP A 98 24.13 -27.99 8.13
N LYS A 99 25.04 -28.65 8.86
CA LYS A 99 26.37 -29.06 8.36
C LYS A 99 26.49 -30.55 8.03
N ALA A 100 25.40 -31.32 8.10
CA ALA A 100 25.36 -32.74 7.72
C ALA A 100 25.03 -32.95 6.23
#